data_AF-A0A183UTS6-F1
#
_entry.id   AF-A0A183UTS6-F1
#
_cell.length_a   1.000
_cell.length_b   1.000
_cell.length_c   1.000
_cell.angle_alpha   90.00
_cell.angle_beta   90.00
_cell.angle_gamma   90.00
#
_symmetry.space_group_name_H-M   'P 1'
#
loop_
_entity.id
_entity.type
_entity.pdbx_description
1 polymer ?
#
loop_
_entity_poly.entity_id
_entity_poly.type
_entity_poly.pdbx_seq_one_letter_code
_entity_poly.pdbx_strand_id
1 'polypeptide(L)'
;MMAFIVKPKPKNNDLRNELNCIKKICANHEALCRSFAKWKADIDENDAQLEILSETMESLRNRHRKISDQLARKPVDARTVAELQKEIQHVESQVDIWMKELAEINEARTNLDIEFIRLRSKLQRSVTNIEVANIDFDRLERLHSDMWENFLYKNATVP
;
A
#
# COMPACT_ATOMS: atom_id res chain seq x y z
N MET A 1 30.54 31.41 52.39
CA MET A 1 30.19 31.83 51.02
C MET A 1 29.80 30.60 50.22
N MET A 2 28.52 30.42 49.89
CA MET A 2 28.09 29.30 49.04
C MET A 2 28.27 29.70 47.58
N ALA A 3 29.14 28.96 46.88
CA ALA A 3 29.36 29.12 45.45
C ALA A 3 28.08 28.75 44.69
N PHE A 4 27.50 29.71 43.99
CA PHE A 4 26.45 29.45 43.01
C PHE A 4 27.03 28.62 41.87
N ILE A 5 26.70 27.33 41.82
CA ILE A 5 26.93 26.50 40.64
C ILE A 5 25.97 26.98 39.57
N VAL A 6 26.47 27.82 38.66
CA VAL A 6 25.79 28.19 37.43
C VAL A 6 25.57 26.91 36.63
N LYS A 7 24.32 26.42 36.60
CA LYS A 7 23.94 25.28 35.75
C LYS A 7 24.27 25.62 34.28
N PRO A 8 24.76 24.65 33.49
CA PRO A 8 25.23 24.94 32.13
C PRO A 8 24.06 25.41 31.25
N LYS A 9 24.34 26.34 30.34
CA LYS A 9 23.47 26.65 29.19
C LYS A 9 22.99 25.33 28.55
N PRO A 10 21.69 25.19 28.20
CA PRO A 10 21.26 24.06 27.39
C PRO A 10 22.05 24.10 26.08
N LYS A 11 22.76 23.01 25.79
CA LYS A 11 23.62 22.90 24.63
C LYS A 11 22.72 22.95 23.39
N ASN A 12 22.91 23.96 22.55
CA ASN A 12 22.23 24.15 21.26
C ASN A 12 22.23 22.90 20.34
N ASN A 13 23.11 21.91 20.61
CA ASN A 13 23.09 20.59 19.98
C ASN A 13 21.82 19.76 20.27
N ASP A 14 21.12 19.98 21.37
CA ASP A 14 20.00 19.13 21.80
C ASP A 14 18.75 19.37 20.93
N LEU A 15 18.34 20.64 20.78
CA LEU A 15 17.19 21.04 19.95
C LEU A 15 17.34 20.62 18.49
N ARG A 16 18.56 20.76 17.94
CA ARG A 16 18.86 20.35 16.56
C ARG A 16 18.78 18.83 16.39
N ASN A 17 19.20 18.06 17.41
CA ASN A 17 19.12 16.61 17.38
C ASN A 17 17.67 16.13 17.46
N GLU A 18 16.86 16.71 18.34
CA GLU A 18 15.43 16.42 18.46
C GLU A 18 14.69 16.77 17.15
N LEU A 19 14.94 17.94 16.57
CA LEU A 19 14.37 18.33 15.28
C LEU A 19 14.77 17.37 14.14
N ASN A 20 16.02 16.91 14.13
CA ASN A 20 16.47 15.92 13.15
C ASN A 20 15.79 14.55 13.36
N CYS A 21 15.45 14.17 14.59
CA CYS A 21 14.69 12.96 14.87
C CYS A 21 13.26 13.08 14.33
N ILE A 22 12.58 14.20 14.58
CA ILE A 22 11.25 14.49 14.03
C ILE A 22 11.27 14.42 12.50
N LYS A 23 12.26 15.05 11.84
CA LYS A 23 12.41 14.98 10.37
C LYS A 23 12.54 13.55 9.84
N LYS A 24 13.29 12.69 10.55
CA LYS A 24 13.40 11.27 10.18
C LYS A 24 12.07 10.53 10.31
N ILE A 25 11.30 10.81 11.36
CA ILE A 25 9.96 10.23 11.54
C ILE A 25 9.05 10.63 10.37
N CYS A 26 9.03 11.91 10.00
CA CYS A 26 8.25 12.41 8.86
C CYS A 26 8.66 11.75 7.53
N ALA A 27 9.97 11.67 7.26
CA ALA A 27 10.47 11.04 6.03
C ALA A 27 10.11 9.54 5.96
N ASN A 28 10.19 8.84 7.09
CA ASN A 28 9.79 7.43 7.18
C ASN A 28 8.28 7.26 6.93
N HIS A 29 7.46 8.14 7.50
CA HIS A 29 6.01 8.14 7.29
C HIS A 29 5.65 8.36 5.82
N GLU A 30 6.28 9.36 5.18
CA GLU A 30 6.08 9.66 3.76
C GLU A 30 6.45 8.47 2.87
N ALA A 31 7.55 7.77 3.17
CA ALA A 31 7.95 6.56 2.44
C ALA A 31 6.93 5.42 2.60
N LEU A 32 6.35 5.25 3.80
CA LEU A 32 5.29 4.27 4.02
C LEU A 32 4.01 4.64 3.28
N CYS A 33 3.63 5.91 3.24
CA CYS A 33 2.47 6.38 2.46
C CYS A 33 2.66 6.12 0.96
N ARG A 34 3.86 6.38 0.42
CA ARG A 34 4.20 6.01 -0.96
C ARG A 34 4.09 4.52 -1.22
N SER A 35 4.61 3.70 -0.30
CA SER A 35 4.55 2.24 -0.42
C SER A 35 3.10 1.74 -0.40
N PHE A 36 2.25 2.34 0.42
CA PHE A 36 0.82 2.02 0.47
C PHE A 36 0.06 2.46 -0.77
N ALA A 37 0.36 3.64 -1.31
CA ALA A 37 -0.21 4.11 -2.58
C ALA A 37 0.16 3.16 -3.73
N LYS A 38 1.40 2.67 -3.77
CA LYS A 38 1.82 1.66 -4.74
C LYS A 38 1.03 0.34 -4.55
N TRP A 39 1.00 -0.20 -3.33
CA TRP A 39 0.21 -1.40 -3.04
C TRP A 39 -1.26 -1.26 -3.47
N LYS A 40 -1.85 -0.08 -3.28
CA LYS A 40 -3.21 0.22 -3.71
C LYS A 40 -3.36 0.23 -5.24
N ALA A 41 -2.36 0.68 -5.99
CA ALA A 41 -2.38 0.57 -7.44
C ALA A 41 -2.26 -0.88 -7.90
N ASP A 42 -1.37 -1.65 -7.27
CA ASP A 42 -1.12 -3.05 -7.61
C ASP A 42 -2.37 -3.93 -7.32
N ILE A 43 -3.11 -3.66 -6.24
CA ILE A 43 -4.38 -4.37 -5.95
C ILE A 43 -5.49 -4.01 -6.94
N ASP A 44 -5.55 -2.76 -7.39
CA ASP A 44 -6.54 -2.31 -8.38
C ASP A 44 -6.27 -2.95 -9.76
N GLU A 45 -5.00 -3.09 -10.14
CA GLU A 45 -4.61 -3.81 -11.35
C GLU A 45 -5.00 -5.30 -11.25
N ASN A 46 -4.74 -5.94 -10.10
CA ASN A 46 -5.13 -7.33 -9.86
C ASN A 46 -6.66 -7.53 -9.94
N ASP A 47 -7.44 -6.60 -9.39
CA ASP A 47 -8.91 -6.63 -9.48
C ASP A 47 -9.39 -6.48 -10.94
N ALA A 48 -8.78 -5.58 -11.72
CA ALA A 48 -9.09 -5.42 -13.14
C ALA A 48 -8.75 -6.68 -13.97
N GLN A 49 -7.63 -7.36 -13.65
CA GLN A 49 -7.27 -8.63 -14.28
C GLN A 49 -8.32 -9.74 -13.98
N LEU A 50 -8.83 -9.80 -12.75
CA LEU A 50 -9.89 -10.73 -12.38
C LEU A 50 -11.21 -10.43 -13.12
N GLU A 51 -11.53 -9.16 -13.34
CA GLU A 51 -12.71 -8.76 -14.13
C GLU A 51 -12.62 -9.28 -15.57
N ILE A 52 -11.48 -9.09 -16.24
CA ILE A 52 -11.22 -9.60 -17.60
C ILE A 52 -11.31 -11.13 -17.65
N LEU A 53 -10.75 -11.83 -16.65
CA LEU A 53 -10.86 -13.29 -16.56
C LEU A 53 -12.31 -13.75 -16.36
N SER A 54 -13.13 -12.97 -15.63
CA SER A 54 -14.53 -13.29 -15.43
C SER A 54 -15.34 -13.20 -16.74
N GLU A 55 -15.07 -12.18 -17.56
CA GLU A 55 -15.66 -12.04 -18.90
C GLU A 55 -15.27 -13.20 -19.82
N THR A 56 -13.99 -13.60 -19.76
CA THR A 56 -13.47 -14.74 -20.52
C THR A 56 -14.18 -16.04 -20.10
N MET A 57 -14.36 -16.25 -18.80
CA MET A 57 -15.12 -17.40 -18.28
C MET A 57 -16.56 -17.41 -18.79
N GLU A 58 -17.24 -16.26 -18.80
CA GLU A 58 -18.62 -16.16 -19.28
C GLU A 58 -18.73 -16.45 -20.78
N SER A 59 -17.77 -15.96 -21.57
CA SER A 59 -17.65 -16.29 -23.00
C SER A 59 -17.49 -17.80 -23.22
N LEU A 60 -16.58 -18.45 -22.48
CA LEU A 60 -16.35 -19.89 -22.57
C LEU A 60 -17.61 -20.69 -22.16
N ARG A 61 -18.29 -20.30 -21.09
CA ARG A 61 -19.56 -20.90 -20.66
C ARG A 61 -20.64 -20.77 -21.73
N ASN A 62 -20.74 -19.62 -22.38
CA ASN A 62 -21.69 -19.39 -23.46
C ASN A 62 -21.39 -20.25 -24.70
N ARG A 63 -20.10 -20.42 -25.06
CA ARG A 63 -19.69 -21.35 -26.13
C ARG A 63 -20.04 -22.78 -25.79
N HIS A 64 -19.71 -23.23 -24.57
CA HIS A 64 -20.05 -24.56 -24.09
C HIS A 64 -21.56 -24.83 -24.16
N ARG A 65 -22.39 -23.89 -23.69
CA ARG A 65 -23.86 -24.01 -23.78
C ARG A 65 -24.34 -24.18 -25.22
N LYS A 66 -23.81 -23.39 -26.17
CA LYS A 66 -24.15 -23.51 -27.60
C LYS A 66 -23.82 -24.89 -28.16
N ILE A 67 -22.66 -25.45 -27.80
CA ILE A 67 -22.26 -26.80 -28.21
C ILE A 67 -23.25 -27.84 -27.64
N SER A 68 -23.57 -27.74 -26.34
CA SER A 68 -24.53 -28.64 -25.69
C SER A 68 -25.91 -28.57 -26.33
N ASP A 69 -26.40 -27.36 -26.64
CA ASP A 69 -27.70 -27.15 -27.28
C ASP A 69 -27.75 -27.74 -28.70
N GLN A 70 -26.65 -27.64 -29.45
CA GLN A 70 -26.54 -28.24 -30.79
C GLN A 70 -26.51 -29.77 -30.73
N LEU A 71 -25.78 -30.35 -29.77
CA LEU A 71 -25.76 -31.80 -29.55
C LEU A 71 -27.13 -32.36 -29.11
N ALA A 72 -27.95 -31.56 -28.43
CA ALA A 72 -29.29 -31.95 -28.01
C ALA A 72 -30.31 -32.04 -29.17
N ARG A 73 -30.09 -31.30 -30.27
CA ARG A 73 -30.99 -31.28 -31.45
C ARG A 73 -30.72 -32.48 -32.36
N LYS A 74 -31.44 -33.59 -32.14
CA LYS A 74 -31.36 -34.77 -33.02
C LYS A 74 -32.21 -34.62 -34.30
N PRO A 75 -31.80 -35.20 -35.44
CA PRO A 75 -30.52 -35.86 -35.70
C PRO A 75 -29.39 -34.85 -35.98
N VAL A 76 -28.20 -35.09 -35.41
CA VAL A 76 -26.98 -34.33 -35.72
C VAL A 76 -26.22 -35.10 -36.79
N ASP A 77 -25.90 -34.46 -37.91
CA ASP A 77 -25.15 -35.09 -38.99
C ASP A 77 -23.64 -35.22 -38.66
N ALA A 78 -22.94 -36.13 -39.33
CA ALA A 78 -21.54 -36.44 -39.05
C ALA A 78 -20.58 -35.26 -39.26
N ARG A 79 -20.89 -34.32 -40.16
CA ARG A 79 -20.06 -33.13 -40.39
C ARG A 79 -20.20 -32.17 -39.22
N THR A 80 -21.42 -31.91 -38.77
CA THR A 80 -21.69 -31.09 -37.58
C THR A 80 -21.01 -31.68 -36.34
N VAL A 81 -21.01 -33.01 -36.17
CA VAL A 81 -20.27 -33.67 -35.08
C VAL A 81 -18.77 -33.38 -35.14
N ALA A 82 -18.14 -33.46 -36.32
CA ALA A 82 -16.71 -33.18 -36.47
C ALA A 82 -16.35 -31.72 -36.18
N GLU A 83 -17.20 -30.78 -36.61
CA GLU A 83 -17.04 -29.34 -36.32
C GLU A 83 -17.16 -29.06 -34.82
N LEU A 84 -18.15 -29.67 -34.16
CA LEU A 84 -18.35 -29.56 -32.71
C LEU A 84 -17.21 -30.17 -31.90
N GLN A 85 -16.65 -31.31 -32.32
CA GLN A 85 -15.48 -31.91 -31.66
C GLN A 85 -14.27 -30.98 -31.72
N LYS A 86 -14.04 -30.32 -32.87
CA LYS A 86 -12.95 -29.36 -33.01
C LYS A 86 -13.14 -28.13 -32.10
N GLU A 87 -14.38 -27.65 -32.00
CA GLU A 87 -14.74 -26.55 -31.11
C GLU A 87 -14.56 -26.93 -29.63
N ILE A 88 -14.95 -28.15 -29.22
CA ILE A 88 -14.72 -28.66 -27.86
C ILE A 88 -13.24 -28.65 -27.52
N GLN A 89 -12.38 -29.20 -28.39
CA GLN A 89 -10.93 -29.21 -28.18
C GLN A 89 -10.35 -27.80 -28.04
N HIS A 90 -10.89 -26.85 -28.81
CA HIS A 90 -10.48 -25.46 -28.71
C HIS A 90 -10.93 -24.81 -27.40
N VAL A 91 -12.18 -25.05 -26.96
CA VAL A 91 -12.68 -24.57 -25.67
C VAL A 91 -11.88 -25.18 -24.51
N GLU A 92 -11.56 -26.47 -24.55
CA GLU A 92 -10.71 -27.14 -23.55
C GLU A 92 -9.34 -26.46 -23.45
N SER A 93 -8.67 -26.21 -24.58
CA SER A 93 -7.39 -25.50 -24.58
C SER A 93 -7.50 -24.09 -24.01
N GLN A 94 -8.59 -23.37 -24.26
CA GLN A 94 -8.78 -22.03 -23.67
C GLN A 94 -9.07 -22.09 -22.16
N VAL A 95 -9.79 -23.11 -21.70
CA VAL A 95 -10.02 -23.35 -20.27
C VAL A 95 -8.69 -23.64 -19.55
N ASP A 96 -7.79 -24.41 -20.16
CA ASP A 96 -6.46 -24.67 -19.58
C ASP A 96 -5.63 -23.39 -19.42
N ILE A 97 -5.64 -22.51 -20.44
CA ILE A 97 -4.97 -21.21 -20.37
C ILE A 97 -5.61 -20.35 -19.27
N TRP A 98 -6.94 -20.26 -19.27
CA TRP A 98 -7.69 -19.49 -18.28
C TRP A 98 -7.43 -19.96 -16.84
N MET A 99 -7.38 -21.28 -16.60
CA MET A 99 -7.04 -21.83 -15.28
C MET A 99 -5.63 -21.45 -14.83
N LYS A 100 -4.67 -21.43 -15.77
CA LYS A 100 -3.29 -21.04 -15.47
C LYS A 100 -3.21 -19.54 -15.12
N GLU A 101 -3.82 -18.68 -15.92
CA GLU A 101 -3.86 -17.23 -15.67
C GLU A 101 -4.54 -16.92 -14.32
N LEU A 102 -5.64 -17.62 -14.01
CA LEU A 102 -6.30 -17.47 -12.71
C LEU A 102 -5.39 -17.85 -11.54
N ALA A 103 -4.62 -18.93 -11.67
CA ALA A 103 -3.68 -19.35 -10.64
C ALA A 103 -2.57 -18.29 -10.41
N GLU A 104 -2.02 -17.73 -11.48
CA GLU A 104 -1.00 -16.67 -11.42
C GLU A 104 -1.54 -15.39 -10.75
N ILE A 105 -2.75 -14.96 -11.13
CA ILE A 105 -3.41 -13.78 -10.53
C ILE A 105 -3.74 -14.01 -9.05
N ASN A 106 -4.16 -15.22 -8.68
CA ASN A 106 -4.47 -15.55 -7.30
C ASN A 106 -3.22 -15.65 -6.42
N GLU A 107 -2.09 -16.14 -6.97
CA GLU A 107 -0.79 -16.10 -6.28
C GLU A 107 -0.34 -14.65 -6.04
N ALA A 108 -0.43 -13.80 -7.07
CA ALA A 108 -0.13 -12.36 -6.94
C ALA A 108 -1.01 -11.69 -5.87
N ARG A 109 -2.31 -12.01 -5.84
CA ARG A 109 -3.25 -11.52 -4.83
C ARG A 109 -2.86 -11.92 -3.42
N THR A 110 -2.49 -13.18 -3.22
CA THR A 110 -2.03 -13.69 -1.92
C THR A 110 -0.80 -12.93 -1.42
N ASN A 111 0.15 -12.63 -2.31
CA ASN A 111 1.32 -11.83 -1.97
C ASN A 111 0.96 -10.40 -1.57
N LEU A 112 0.05 -9.75 -2.31
CA LEU A 112 -0.45 -8.42 -1.99
C LEU A 112 -1.17 -8.37 -0.64
N ASP A 113 -1.94 -9.40 -0.27
CA ASP A 113 -2.61 -9.47 1.04
C ASP A 113 -1.59 -9.56 2.19
N ILE A 114 -0.52 -10.34 2.02
CA ILE A 114 0.58 -10.42 3.00
C ILE A 114 1.29 -9.06 3.13
N GLU A 115 1.56 -8.39 2.01
CA GLU A 115 2.15 -7.06 2.00
C GLU A 115 1.27 -6.03 2.69
N PHE A 116 -0.04 -6.06 2.45
CA PHE A 116 -1.01 -5.18 3.12
C PHE A 116 -0.95 -5.32 4.64
N ILE A 117 -0.95 -6.55 5.16
CA ILE A 117 -0.89 -6.80 6.60
C ILE A 117 0.38 -6.17 7.19
N ARG A 118 1.52 -6.34 6.52
CA ARG A 118 2.81 -5.77 6.95
C ARG A 118 2.79 -4.24 6.88
N LEU A 119 2.35 -3.66 5.75
CA LEU A 119 2.28 -2.21 5.55
C LEU A 119 1.34 -1.54 6.54
N ARG A 120 0.14 -2.09 6.74
CA ARG A 120 -0.86 -1.59 7.69
C ARG A 120 -0.28 -1.49 9.11
N SER A 121 0.41 -2.53 9.58
CA SER A 121 1.03 -2.52 10.91
C SER A 121 2.14 -1.48 11.06
N LYS A 122 2.89 -1.20 9.98
CA LYS A 122 3.94 -0.17 9.96
C LYS A 122 3.34 1.23 9.92
N LEU A 123 2.31 1.44 9.10
CA LEU A 123 1.59 2.71 8.98
C LEU A 123 0.92 3.09 10.30
N GLN A 124 0.22 2.18 10.95
CA GLN A 124 -0.42 2.44 12.24
C GLN A 124 0.60 2.95 13.28
N ARG A 125 1.74 2.25 13.41
CA ARG A 125 2.84 2.70 14.29
C ARG A 125 3.42 4.03 13.86
N SER A 126 3.58 4.25 12.55
CA SER A 126 4.11 5.49 12.02
C SER A 126 3.19 6.68 12.28
N VAL A 127 1.87 6.51 12.23
CA VAL A 127 0.89 7.57 12.55
C VAL A 127 1.04 7.98 14.01
N THR A 128 1.08 7.02 14.94
CA THR A 128 1.34 7.32 16.36
C THR A 128 2.68 8.02 16.56
N ASN A 129 3.73 7.61 15.85
CA ASN A 129 5.03 8.29 15.93
C ASN A 129 4.96 9.75 15.42
N ILE A 130 4.14 10.03 14.41
CA ILE A 130 3.91 11.40 13.91
C ILE A 130 3.17 12.23 14.95
N GLU A 131 2.15 11.67 15.61
CA GLU A 131 1.42 12.35 16.69
C GLU A 131 2.35 12.71 17.85
N VAL A 132 3.22 11.78 18.28
CA VAL A 132 4.23 12.05 19.30
C VAL A 132 5.23 13.10 18.83
N ALA A 133 5.71 12.99 17.59
CA ALA A 133 6.65 13.95 17.02
C ALA A 133 6.05 15.38 16.93
N ASN A 134 4.75 15.51 16.71
CA ASN A 134 4.06 16.80 16.75
C ASN A 134 4.06 17.40 18.16
N ILE A 135 3.78 16.59 19.19
CA ILE A 135 3.86 17.04 20.60
C ILE A 135 5.28 17.50 20.96
N ASP A 136 6.29 16.73 20.53
CA ASP A 136 7.70 17.08 20.71
C ASP A 136 8.04 18.39 19.97
N PHE A 137 7.50 18.59 18.77
CA PHE A 137 7.66 19.82 18.01
C PHE A 137 7.07 21.04 18.74
N ASP A 138 5.83 20.94 19.27
CA ASP A 138 5.19 22.01 20.04
C ASP A 138 5.98 22.34 21.33
N ARG A 139 6.61 21.33 21.93
CA ARG A 139 7.50 21.51 23.08
C ARG A 139 8.78 22.23 22.67
N LEU A 140 9.40 21.82 21.57
CA LEU A 140 10.60 22.46 21.02
C LEU A 140 10.35 23.92 20.68
N GLU A 141 9.22 24.25 20.06
CA GLU A 141 8.84 25.61 19.71
C GLU A 141 8.74 26.51 20.96
N ARG A 142 8.08 26.03 22.01
CA ARG A 142 8.01 26.76 23.30
C ARG A 142 9.38 26.98 23.92
N LEU A 143 10.22 25.94 24.00
CA LEU A 143 11.58 26.04 24.55
C LEU A 143 12.44 27.04 23.76
N HIS A 144 12.29 27.05 22.45
CA HIS A 144 12.99 28.00 21.59
C HIS A 144 12.51 29.44 21.84
N SER A 145 11.20 29.67 21.91
CA SER A 145 10.62 30.99 22.23
C SER A 145 11.08 31.50 23.59
N ASP A 146 11.00 30.67 24.65
CA ASP A 146 11.48 31.02 25.99
C ASP A 146 12.97 31.38 25.99
N MET A 147 13.79 30.63 25.24
CA MET A 147 15.22 30.92 25.10
C MET A 147 15.47 32.28 24.46
N TRP A 148 14.70 32.64 23.42
CA TRP A 148 14.81 33.93 22.75
C TRP A 148 14.34 35.09 23.62
N GLU A 149 13.20 34.95 24.31
CA GLU A 149 12.72 35.97 25.24
C GLU A 149 13.76 36.26 26.33
N ASN A 150 14.31 35.20 26.94
CA ASN A 150 15.37 35.34 27.94
C ASN A 150 16.65 35.99 27.39
N PHE A 151 17.01 35.69 26.14
CA PHE A 151 18.17 36.31 25.48
C PHE A 151 17.95 37.80 25.23
N LEU A 152 16.79 38.17 24.67
CA LEU A 152 16.42 39.56 24.41
C LEU A 152 16.34 40.37 25.70
N TYR A 153 15.70 39.82 26.74
CA TYR A 153 15.59 40.48 28.05
C TYR A 153 16.96 40.74 28.69
N LYS A 154 17.87 39.76 28.64
CA LYS A 154 19.24 39.91 29.16
C LYS A 154 20.05 40.96 28.39
N ASN A 155 19.88 41.07 27.08
CA ASN A 155 20.60 42.08 26.29
C ASN A 155 19.96 43.46 26.35
N ALA A 156 18.68 43.56 26.71
CA ALA A 156 17.98 44.82 26.92
C ALA A 156 18.24 45.44 28.31
N THR A 157 18.76 44.67 29.27
CA THR A 157 19.01 45.09 30.66
C THR A 157 20.49 45.32 30.99
N VAL A 158 21.38 45.21 29.99
CA VAL A 158 22.78 45.64 30.09
C VAL A 158 22.85 47.08 29.55
N PRO A 159 23.26 48.08 30.37
CA PRO A 159 23.41 49.47 29.92
C PRO A 159 24.52 49.65 28.88
#